data_AF-A0A0P9D8J7-F1
#
_entry.id   AF-A0A0P9D8J7-F1
#
_cell.length_a   1.000
_cell.length_b   1.000
_cell.length_c   1.000
_cell.angle_alpha   90.00
_cell.angle_beta   90.00
_cell.angle_gamma   90.00
#
_symmetry.space_group_name_H-M   'P 1'
#
loop_
_entity.id
_entity.type
_entity.pdbx_description
1 polymer ?
#
loop_
_entity_poly.entity_id
_entity_poly.type
_entity_poly.pdbx_seq_one_letter_code
_entity_poly.pdbx_strand_id
1 'polypeptide(L)' 'MDQDQPFEEAELLLQPYYLLRVRSESGGASGEVWLRNKEGHGADTHLFNVPWQESAEELKRWAELAVRAYEEG' A
#
# COMPACT_ATOMS: atom_id res chain seq x y z
N MET A 1 9.88 25.75 -15.17
CA MET A 1 10.53 24.42 -15.20
C MET A 1 9.81 23.63 -14.15
N ASP A 2 8.66 23.12 -14.52
CA ASP A 2 7.80 22.32 -13.66
C ASP A 2 8.25 20.89 -13.89
N GLN A 3 9.27 20.49 -13.12
CA GLN A 3 9.61 19.08 -12.99
C GLN A 3 8.56 18.50 -12.04
N ASP A 4 7.42 18.09 -12.59
CA ASP A 4 6.62 17.04 -12.00
C ASP A 4 7.56 15.85 -11.82
N GLN A 5 8.13 15.70 -10.62
CA GLN A 5 8.77 14.46 -10.22
C GLN A 5 7.71 13.38 -10.45
N PRO A 6 8.00 12.33 -11.23
CA PRO A 6 7.08 11.21 -11.32
C PRO A 6 6.99 10.64 -9.91
N PHE A 7 5.85 10.84 -9.25
CA PHE A 7 5.53 10.08 -8.05
C PHE A 7 5.56 8.62 -8.49
N GLU A 8 6.62 7.88 -8.13
CA GLU A 8 6.66 6.45 -8.32
C GLU A 8 5.67 5.84 -7.33
N GLU A 9 4.42 5.73 -7.79
CA GLU A 9 3.41 4.89 -7.16
C GLU A 9 3.79 3.44 -7.45
N ALA A 10 4.31 2.75 -6.44
CA ALA A 10 4.68 1.34 -6.54
C ALA A 10 3.57 0.49 -5.94
N GLU A 11 3.02 -0.44 -6.72
CA GLU A 11 2.04 -1.40 -6.22
C GLU A 11 2.75 -2.70 -5.81
N LEU A 12 2.68 -3.03 -4.52
CA LEU A 12 3.27 -4.23 -3.95
C LEU A 12 2.17 -5.21 -3.52
N LEU A 13 2.31 -6.47 -3.90
CA LEU A 13 1.42 -7.53 -3.39
C LEU A 13 1.87 -7.95 -1.99
N LEU A 14 1.00 -7.83 -0.99
CA LEU A 14 1.26 -8.30 0.38
C LEU A 14 0.86 -9.76 0.56
N GLN A 15 -0.34 -10.08 0.07
CA GLN A 15 -1.01 -11.36 0.22
C GLN A 15 -1.87 -11.60 -1.04
N PRO A 16 -2.44 -12.81 -1.27
CA PRO A 16 -3.08 -13.16 -2.54
C PRO A 16 -4.17 -12.20 -3.01
N TYR A 17 -4.80 -11.48 -2.08
CA TYR A 17 -5.86 -10.52 -2.33
C TYR A 17 -5.59 -9.13 -1.74
N TYR A 18 -4.39 -8.87 -1.21
CA TYR A 18 -4.08 -7.58 -0.58
C TYR A 18 -2.96 -6.88 -1.33
N LEU A 19 -3.25 -5.65 -1.73
CA LEU A 19 -2.36 -4.74 -2.44
C LEU A 19 -1.94 -3.61 -1.52
N LEU A 20 -0.67 -3.24 -1.58
CA LEU A 20 -0.12 -2.06 -0.96
C LEU A 20 0.25 -1.08 -2.07
N ARG A 21 -0.43 0.07 -2.11
CA ARG A 21 -0.04 1.18 -2.98
C ARG A 21 0.92 2.06 -2.19
N VAL A 22 2.18 2.07 -2.60
CA VAL A 22 3.24 2.86 -1.99
C VAL A 22 3.31 4.21 -2.69
N ARG A 23 3.27 5.27 -1.91
CA ARG A 23 3.57 6.64 -2.34
C ARG A 23 4.91 7.04 -1.75
N SER A 24 5.90 7.20 -2.62
CA SER A 24 7.20 7.72 -2.22
C SER A 24 7.08 9.22 -1.96
N GLU A 25 7.44 9.67 -0.76
CA GLU A 25 7.43 11.07 -0.36
C GLU A 25 8.86 11.52 0.00
N SER A 26 9.13 12.82 0.02
CA SER A 26 10.49 13.33 0.27
C SER A 26 11.02 12.90 1.64
N GLY A 27 11.88 11.87 1.65
CA GLY A 27 12.51 11.31 2.85
C GLY A 27 11.91 10.01 3.36
N GLY A 28 10.89 9.44 2.71
CA GLY A 28 10.30 8.16 3.12
C GLY A 28 9.19 7.67 2.19
N ALA A 29 8.35 6.79 2.70
CA ALA A 29 7.24 6.22 1.94
C ALA A 29 5.98 6.16 2.81
N SER A 30 4.85 6.56 2.26
CA SER A 30 3.52 6.30 2.82
C SER A 30 2.76 5.36 1.89
N GLY A 31 1.56 4.92 2.28
CA GLY A 31 0.81 4.04 1.40
C GLY A 31 -0.58 3.70 1.87
N GLU A 32 -1.25 2.87 1.08
CA GLU A 32 -2.62 2.46 1.30
C GLU A 32 -2.76 0.96 1.05
N VAL A 33 -3.47 0.25 1.93
CA VAL A 33 -3.79 -1.16 1.76
C VAL A 33 -5.17 -1.30 1.14
N TRP A 34 -5.22 -2.09 0.08
CA TRP A 34 -6.42 -2.37 -0.71
C TRP A 34 -6.65 -3.87 -0.79
N LEU A 35 -7.91 -4.30 -0.65
CA LEU A 35 -8.35 -5.65 -0.94
C LEU A 35 -8.76 -5.74 -2.41
N ARG A 36 -8.05 -6.57 -3.17
CA ARG A 36 -8.36 -6.86 -4.56
C ARG A 36 -9.67 -7.63 -4.65
N ASN A 37 -10.58 -7.13 -5.49
CA ASN A 37 -11.82 -7.84 -5.75
C ASN A 37 -11.54 -9.10 -6.61
N LYS A 38 -11.95 -10.27 -6.13
CA LYS A 38 -11.73 -11.57 -6.81
C LYS A 38 -12.59 -11.76 -8.06
N GLU A 39 -13.68 -11.00 -8.19
CA GLU A 39 -14.65 -11.17 -9.27
C GLU A 39 -14.24 -10.45 -10.57
N GLY A 40 -13.13 -9.69 -10.57
CA GLY A 40 -12.58 -9.05 -11.77
C GLY A 40 -13.44 -7.91 -12.35
N HIS A 41 -14.64 -7.68 -11.81
CA HIS A 41 -15.63 -6.71 -12.27
C HIS A 41 -16.04 -5.70 -11.18
N GLY A 42 -15.18 -5.45 -10.19
CA GLY A 42 -15.42 -4.46 -9.14
C GLY A 42 -14.15 -3.70 -8.76
N ALA A 43 -14.33 -2.49 -8.19
CA ALA A 43 -13.22 -1.71 -7.66
C ALA A 43 -12.57 -2.44 -6.47
N ASP A 44 -11.26 -2.29 -6.35
CA ASP A 44 -10.54 -2.72 -5.14
C ASP A 44 -11.13 -1.98 -3.92
N THR A 45 -11.21 -2.67 -2.79
CA THR A 45 -11.75 -2.09 -1.56
C THR A 45 -10.61 -1.52 -0.73
N HIS A 46 -10.63 -0.23 -0.45
CA HIS A 46 -9.69 0.37 0.50
C HIS A 46 -9.95 -0.18 1.90
N LEU A 47 -8.90 -0.64 2.58
CA LEU A 47 -8.99 -1.15 3.95
C LEU A 47 -8.52 -0.10 4.95
N PHE A 48 -7.28 0.38 4.80
CA PHE A 48 -6.68 1.35 5.71
C PHE A 48 -5.45 2.01 5.09
N ASN A 49 -5.10 3.17 5.63
CA ASN A 49 -3.88 3.88 5.28
C ASN A 49 -2.70 3.37 6.11
N VAL A 50 -1.55 3.25 5.47
CA VAL A 50 -0.28 2.93 6.13
C VAL A 50 0.39 4.25 6.52
N PRO A 51 0.75 4.44 7.80
CA PRO A 51 1.48 5.62 8.22
C PRO A 51 2.82 5.71 7.49
N TRP A 52 3.30 6.95 7.31
CA TRP A 52 4.61 7.21 6.73
C TRP A 52 5.70 6.44 7.46
N GLN A 53 6.59 5.82 6.68
CA GLN A 53 7.76 5.09 7.15
C GLN A 53 9.02 5.64 6.48
N GLU A 54 10.16 5.42 7.12
CA GLU A 54 11.46 5.87 6.59
C GLU A 54 11.87 5.09 5.33
N SER A 55 11.29 3.92 5.08
CA SER A 55 11.58 3.08 3.92
C SER A 55 10.37 2.26 3.44
N ALA A 56 10.34 1.98 2.14
CA ALA A 56 9.31 1.12 1.52
C ALA A 56 9.29 -0.31 2.10
N GLU A 57 10.44 -0.83 2.55
CA GLU A 57 10.51 -2.13 3.23
C GLU A 57 9.79 -2.13 4.58
N GLU A 58 9.95 -1.06 5.36
CA GLU A 58 9.25 -0.90 6.65
C GLU A 58 7.76 -0.71 6.45
N LEU A 59 7.38 0.08 5.44
CA LEU A 59 6.00 0.25 5.01
C LEU A 59 5.37 -1.10 4.65
N LYS A 60 6.08 -1.93 3.88
CA LYS A 60 5.61 -3.26 3.53
C LYS A 60 5.43 -4.13 4.77
N ARG A 61 6.42 -4.21 5.66
CA ARG A 61 6.34 -5.03 6.89
C ARG A 61 5.18 -4.58 7.79
N TRP A 62 5.00 -3.27 7.95
CA TRP A 62 3.88 -2.72 8.69
C TRP A 62 2.55 -3.16 8.08
N ALA A 63 2.42 -3.04 6.75
CA ALA A 63 1.22 -3.41 6.04
C ALA A 63 0.93 -4.92 6.12
N GLU A 64 1.96 -5.77 6.05
CA GLU A 64 1.81 -7.23 6.24
C GLU A 64 1.28 -7.57 7.64
N LEU A 65 1.80 -6.91 8.68
CA LEU A 65 1.33 -7.11 10.07
C LEU A 65 -0.10 -6.61 10.24
N ALA A 66 -0.43 -5.44 9.69
CA ALA A 66 -1.76 -4.87 9.75
C ALA A 66 -2.80 -5.74 9.04
N VAL A 67 -2.46 -6.30 7.87
CA VAL A 67 -3.34 -7.26 7.17
C VAL A 67 -3.56 -8.51 8.00
N ARG A 68 -2.51 -9.10 8.60
CA ARG A 68 -2.67 -10.28 9.45
C ARG A 68 -3.57 -10.00 10.65
N ALA A 69 -3.36 -8.87 11.33
CA ALA A 69 -4.21 -8.47 12.45
C ALA A 69 -5.67 -8.23 12.03
N TYR A 70 -5.90 -7.73 10.81
CA TYR A 70 -7.23 -7.58 10.23
C TYR A 70 -7.90 -8.93 9.91
N GLU A 71 -7.13 -9.94 9.49
CA GLU A 71 -7.66 -11.29 9.22
C GLU A 71 -7.92 -12.11 10.48
N GLU A 72 -7.19 -11.85 11.58
CA GLU A 72 -7.37 -12.51 12.87
C GLU A 72 -8.49 -11.91 13.73
N GLY A 73 -8.93 -10.68 13.42
CA GLY A 73 -9.99 -9.95 14.13
C GLY A 73 -11.39 -10.29 13.68
#